data_AF-A0A090W6A3-F1
#
_entry.id   AF-A0A090W6A3-F1
#
_cell.length_a   1.000
_cell.length_b   1.000
_cell.length_c   1.000
_cell.angle_alpha   90.00
_cell.angle_beta   90.00
_cell.angle_gamma   90.00
#
_symmetry.space_group_name_H-M   'P 1'
#
loop_
_entity.id
_entity.type
_entity.pdbx_description
1 polymer ?
#
loop_
_entity_poly.entity_id
_entity_poly.type
_entity_poly.pdbx_seq_one_letter_code
_entity_poly.pdbx_strand_id
1 'polypeptide(L)'
;MANSSHFDYIIIGNGLAGLQLALKFADDTFFKDKRIALIDPSPKTENDKTWSFWETHPSHWLNLPYKTWKKATIVSSKKQSI
;
A
#
# COMPACT_ATOMS: atom_id res chain seq x y z
N MET A 1 -11.56 33.23 12.36
CA MET A 1 -11.38 32.58 11.05
C MET A 1 -10.52 31.34 11.29
N ALA A 2 -11.08 30.13 11.16
CA ALA A 2 -10.33 28.92 11.50
C ALA A 2 -9.29 28.64 10.42
N ASN A 3 -8.03 28.41 10.82
CA ASN A 3 -6.94 28.03 9.91
C ASN A 3 -7.31 26.69 9.25
N SER A 4 -7.80 26.75 8.03
CA SER A 4 -8.32 25.62 7.26
C SER A 4 -7.20 24.76 6.63
N SER A 5 -5.98 24.83 7.12
CA SER A 5 -4.79 24.17 6.58
C SER A 5 -4.29 22.99 7.43
N HIS A 6 -5.07 22.51 8.41
CA HIS A 6 -4.69 21.36 9.21
C HIS A 6 -5.04 20.03 8.53
N PHE A 7 -4.13 19.07 8.60
CA PHE A 7 -4.33 17.67 8.24
C PHE A 7 -4.12 16.82 9.49
N ASP A 8 -5.02 15.89 9.77
CA ASP A 8 -4.89 14.92 10.86
C ASP A 8 -3.78 13.91 10.57
N TYR A 9 -3.58 13.56 9.29
CA TYR A 9 -2.58 12.59 8.85
C TYR A 9 -1.91 13.05 7.56
N ILE A 10 -0.63 12.70 7.41
CA ILE A 10 0.13 12.92 6.18
C ILE A 10 0.74 11.58 5.76
N ILE A 11 0.41 11.14 4.54
CA ILE A 11 1.01 9.97 3.88
C ILE A 11 2.04 10.51 2.89
N ILE A 12 3.31 10.19 3.13
CA ILE A 12 4.42 10.58 2.25
C ILE A 12 4.79 9.38 1.38
N GLY A 13 4.58 9.51 0.07
CA GLY A 13 4.79 8.50 -0.94
C GLY A 13 3.49 7.90 -1.46
N ASN A 14 3.09 8.26 -2.68
CA ASN A 14 1.92 7.74 -3.40
C ASN A 14 2.27 6.51 -4.24
N GLY A 15 3.20 5.68 -3.74
CA GLY A 15 3.43 4.34 -4.26
C GLY A 15 2.33 3.37 -3.81
N LEU A 16 2.51 2.08 -4.10
CA LEU A 16 1.50 1.09 -3.72
C LEU A 16 1.25 1.05 -2.20
N ALA A 17 2.30 1.11 -1.38
CA ALA A 17 2.15 1.09 0.08
C ALA A 17 1.32 2.26 0.60
N GLY A 18 1.62 3.49 0.16
CA GLY A 18 0.89 4.69 0.59
C GLY A 18 -0.54 4.72 0.08
N LEU A 19 -0.78 4.30 -1.17
CA LEU A 19 -2.13 4.22 -1.72
C LEU A 19 -2.97 3.11 -1.07
N GLN A 20 -2.38 1.96 -0.75
CA GLN A 20 -3.06 0.90 0.00
C GLN A 20 -3.44 1.36 1.41
N LEU A 21 -2.56 2.14 2.07
CA LEU A 21 -2.87 2.75 3.36
C LEU A 21 -4.00 3.77 3.25
N ALA A 22 -3.92 4.67 2.26
CA ALA A 22 -4.97 5.66 2.01
C ALA A 22 -6.32 5.01 1.71
N LEU A 23 -6.32 3.90 0.96
CA LEU A 23 -7.53 3.12 0.69
C LEU A 23 -8.12 2.53 1.96
N LYS A 24 -7.29 2.02 2.87
CA LYS A 24 -7.74 1.52 4.17
C LYS A 24 -8.27 2.62 5.08
N PHE A 25 -7.67 3.81 5.03
CA PHE A 25 -8.20 4.96 5.77
C PHE A 25 -9.56 5.38 5.20
N ALA A 26 -9.73 5.37 3.88
CA ALA A 26 -11.01 5.72 3.25
C ALA A 26 -12.15 4.73 3.56
N ASP A 27 -11.82 3.44 3.76
CA ASP A 27 -12.79 2.37 4.05
C ASP A 27 -13.20 2.32 5.53
N ASP A 28 -12.35 2.81 6.44
CA ASP A 28 -12.60 2.77 7.88
C ASP A 28 -13.35 4.02 8.36
N THR A 29 -14.51 3.78 8.98
CA THR A 29 -15.38 4.82 9.55
C THR A 29 -14.69 5.75 10.53
N PHE A 30 -13.64 5.30 11.22
CA PHE A 30 -12.85 6.11 12.14
C PHE A 30 -12.23 7.35 11.47
N PHE A 31 -11.88 7.25 10.18
CA PHE A 31 -11.19 8.32 9.45
C PHE A 31 -12.11 9.21 8.63
N LYS A 32 -13.44 9.01 8.66
CA LYS A 32 -14.39 9.80 7.83
C LYS A 32 -14.29 11.30 8.04
N ASP A 33 -14.06 11.73 9.27
CA ASP A 33 -13.96 13.16 9.62
C ASP A 33 -12.51 13.65 9.66
N LYS A 34 -11.55 12.84 9.20
CA LYS A 34 -10.11 13.12 9.23
C LYS A 34 -9.64 13.68 7.89
N ARG A 35 -8.86 14.74 7.94
CA ARG A 35 -8.21 15.32 6.76
C ARG A 35 -6.86 14.65 6.55
N ILE A 36 -6.72 13.92 5.45
CA ILE A 36 -5.51 13.16 5.13
C ILE A 36 -4.83 13.82 3.94
N ALA A 37 -3.57 14.24 4.09
CA ALA A 37 -2.73 14.71 2.99
C ALA A 37 -1.95 13.54 2.38
N LEU A 38 -1.89 13.50 1.05
CA LEU A 38 -1.04 12.57 0.30
C LEU A 38 0.00 13.41 -0.44
N ILE A 39 1.29 13.16 -0.20
CA ILE A 39 2.39 13.91 -0.78
C ILE A 39 3.35 12.95 -1.46
N ASP A 40 3.62 13.15 -2.75
CA ASP A 40 4.65 12.42 -3.48
C ASP A 40 5.47 13.40 -4.33
N PRO A 41 6.80 13.24 -4.41
CA PRO A 41 7.65 14.10 -5.22
C PRO A 41 7.43 13.92 -6.73
N SER A 42 6.79 12.83 -7.16
CA SER A 42 6.60 12.49 -8.57
C SER A 42 5.11 12.28 -8.89
N PRO A 43 4.63 12.84 -10.01
CA PRO A 43 3.32 12.47 -10.53
C PRO A 43 3.40 11.02 -11.04
N LYS A 44 2.78 10.10 -10.31
CA LYS A 44 2.60 8.69 -10.70
C LYS A 44 1.59 8.58 -11.86
N THR A 45 2.04 8.82 -13.09
CA THR A 45 1.18 8.76 -14.30
C THR A 45 1.32 7.48 -15.10
N GLU A 46 2.35 6.67 -14.83
CA GLU A 46 2.62 5.44 -15.56
C GLU A 46 2.61 4.22 -14.66
N ASN A 47 2.08 3.11 -15.19
CA ASN A 47 2.11 1.81 -14.53
C ASN A 47 3.44 1.10 -14.85
N ASP A 48 4.50 1.61 -14.23
CA ASP A 48 5.90 1.24 -14.50
C ASP A 48 6.41 0.07 -13.64
N LYS A 49 5.60 -0.41 -12.67
CA LYS A 49 6.05 -1.38 -11.67
C LYS A 49 5.14 -2.60 -11.63
N THR A 50 5.76 -3.78 -11.65
CA THR A 50 5.09 -5.04 -11.36
C THR A 50 5.06 -5.27 -9.85
N TRP A 51 3.95 -5.82 -9.37
CA TRP A 51 3.79 -6.16 -7.96
C TRP A 51 3.45 -7.65 -7.85
N SER A 52 4.16 -8.34 -6.96
CA SER A 52 3.88 -9.73 -6.61
C SER A 52 3.44 -9.77 -5.16
N PHE A 53 2.39 -10.55 -4.88
CA PHE A 53 1.85 -10.72 -3.54
C PHE A 53 1.55 -12.18 -3.27
N TRP A 54 1.46 -12.51 -1.99
CA TRP A 54 0.98 -13.79 -1.50
C TRP A 54 -0.19 -13.54 -0.56
N GLU A 55 -1.22 -14.37 -0.66
CA GLU A 55 -2.38 -14.33 0.21
C GLU A 55 -2.76 -15.75 0.61
N THR A 56 -3.20 -15.91 1.85
CA THR A 56 -3.68 -17.20 2.38
C THR A 56 -5.18 -17.37 2.15
N HIS A 57 -5.91 -16.28 1.93
CA HIS A 57 -7.35 -16.26 1.73
C HIS A 57 -7.70 -15.41 0.51
N PRO A 58 -8.81 -15.71 -0.19
CA PRO A 58 -9.26 -14.92 -1.32
C PRO A 58 -9.52 -13.46 -0.91
N SER A 59 -8.85 -12.50 -1.55
CA SER A 59 -9.04 -11.07 -1.31
C SER A 59 -9.80 -10.38 -2.45
N HIS A 60 -10.06 -9.08 -2.31
CA HIS A 60 -10.59 -8.26 -3.40
C HIS A 60 -9.67 -8.19 -4.63
N TRP A 61 -8.42 -8.64 -4.50
CA TRP A 61 -7.40 -8.58 -5.54
C TRP A 61 -7.31 -9.84 -6.39
N LEU A 62 -8.18 -10.83 -6.20
CA LEU A 62 -8.14 -12.12 -6.91
C LEU A 62 -8.07 -12.02 -8.44
N ASN A 63 -8.66 -10.98 -9.01
CA ASN A 63 -8.74 -10.79 -10.46
C ASN A 63 -7.63 -9.87 -11.02
N LEU A 64 -6.72 -9.38 -10.18
CA LEU A 64 -5.61 -8.51 -10.58
C LEU A 64 -4.35 -9.24 -11.08
N PRO A 65 -3.95 -10.41 -10.55
CA PRO A 65 -2.73 -11.09 -10.97
C PRO A 65 -2.74 -11.42 -12.45
N TYR A 66 -1.70 -10.97 -13.16
CA TYR A 66 -1.40 -11.46 -14.50
C TYR A 66 -0.88 -12.91 -14.48
N LYS A 67 -0.16 -13.30 -13.42
CA LYS A 67 0.40 -14.63 -13.25
C LYS A 67 0.34 -15.09 -11.79
N THR A 68 0.01 -16.36 -11.57
CA THR A 68 -0.14 -16.96 -10.24
C THR A 68 0.68 -18.24 -10.11
N TRP A 69 1.14 -18.54 -8.89
CA TRP A 69 1.91 -19.74 -8.57
C TRP A 69 1.36 -20.38 -7.30
N LYS A 70 1.30 -21.72 -7.26
CA LYS A 70 0.81 -22.47 -6.09
C LYS A 70 1.91 -22.83 -5.09
N LYS A 71 3.19 -22.74 -5.49
CA LYS A 71 4.34 -23.15 -4.69
C LYS A 71 5.44 -22.10 -4.84
N ALA A 72 6.09 -21.76 -3.74
CA ALA A 72 7.30 -20.95 -3.69
C ALA A 72 8.33 -21.66 -2.82
N THR A 73 9.60 -21.56 -3.19
CA THR A 73 10.71 -22.14 -2.43
C THR A 73 11.56 -21.00 -1.88
N ILE A 74 11.76 -20.98 -0.56
CA ILE A 74 12.67 -20.03 0.10
C ILE A 74 14.02 -20.73 0.24
N VAL A 75 15.04 -20.21 -0.46
CA VAL A 75 16.42 -20.66 -0.33
C VAL A 75 17.18 -19.62 0.49
N SER A 76 17.68 -20.01 1.64
CA SER A 76 18.51 -19.16 2.49
C SER A 76 19.77 -19.94 2.89
N SER A 77 20.93 -19.29 2.84
CA SER A 77 22.17 -19.84 3.41
C SER A 77 22.07 -19.82 4.94
N LYS A 78 22.48 -20.91 5.59
CA LYS A 78 22.53 -20.99 7.06
C LYS A 78 23.28 -19.76 7.61
N LYS A 79 22.62 -19.00 8.47
CA LYS A 79 23.26 -17.96 9.27
C LYS A 79 24.27 -18.65 10.20
N GLN A 80 25.55 -18.34 10.02
CA GLN A 80 26.60 -18.77 10.94
C GLN A 80 26.36 -18.02 12.26
N SER A 81 25.93 -18.73 13.30
CA SER A 81 25.83 -18.18 14.64
C SER A 81 27.24 -17.86 15.14
N ILE A 82 27.48 -16.59 15.48
CA ILE A 82 28.64 -16.17 16.28
C ILE A 82 28.32 -16.51 17.74
#